data_AF-A0A3B0Y1M4-F1
#
_entry.id   AF-A0A3B0Y1M4-F1
#
_cell.length_a   1.000
_cell.length_b   1.000
_cell.length_c   1.000
_cell.angle_alpha   90.00
_cell.angle_beta   90.00
_cell.angle_gamma   90.00
#
_symmetry.space_group_name_H-M   'P 1'
#
loop_
_entity.id
_entity.type
_entity.pdbx_description
1 polymer ?
#
loop_
_entity_poly.entity_id
_entity_poly.type
_entity_poly.pdbx_seq_one_letter_code
_entity_poly.pdbx_strand_id
1 'polypeptide(L)' 'KEEHGVTHMAAICAICKSQFTKVLPYYGFTMDQIVSVHQLVSDAIILEGQVDPED' A
#
# COMPACT_ATOMS: atom_id res chain seq x y z
N LYS A 1 0.35 15.05 6.13
CA LYS A 1 1.56 14.43 5.54
C LYS A 1 2.84 14.93 6.24
N GLU A 2 2.89 16.21 6.59
CA GLU A 2 4.11 16.88 7.07
C GLU A 2 4.52 16.52 8.50
N GLU A 3 3.61 16.14 9.39
CA GLU A 3 3.99 15.86 10.80
C GLU A 3 4.67 14.49 11.00
N HIS A 4 4.50 13.53 10.07
CA HIS A 4 4.96 12.15 10.26
C HIS A 4 5.56 11.45 9.03
N GLY A 5 5.71 12.15 7.89
CA GLY A 5 6.36 11.58 6.70
C GLY A 5 5.61 10.42 6.01
N VAL A 6 4.32 10.24 6.29
CA VAL A 6 3.51 9.14 5.75
C VAL A 6 3.30 9.30 4.23
N THR A 7 3.61 8.26 3.46
CA THR A 7 3.48 8.25 1.99
C THR A 7 2.20 7.56 1.50
N HIS A 8 1.81 6.45 2.12
CA HIS A 8 0.65 5.62 1.77
C HIS A 8 -0.04 5.10 3.04
N MET A 9 -1.34 4.82 2.94
CA MET A 9 -2.12 4.09 3.94
C MET A 9 -2.18 2.60 3.56
N ALA A 10 -1.70 1.73 4.43
CA ALA A 10 -1.77 0.29 4.20
C ALA A 10 -3.05 -0.33 4.79
N ALA A 11 -3.78 -1.11 3.99
CA ALA A 11 -4.98 -1.83 4.41
C ALA A 11 -4.76 -3.35 4.31
N ILE A 12 -4.98 -4.08 5.41
CA ILE A 12 -4.89 -5.55 5.45
C ILE A 12 -6.21 -6.24 5.04
N CYS A 13 -7.33 -5.52 5.13
CA CYS A 13 -8.65 -6.03 4.79
C CYS A 13 -9.08 -5.51 3.41
N ALA A 14 -9.46 -6.43 2.52
CA ALA A 14 -9.91 -6.12 1.16
C ALA A 14 -11.16 -5.22 1.13
N ILE A 15 -12.12 -5.47 2.03
CA ILE A 15 -13.33 -4.63 2.15
C ILE A 15 -12.95 -3.23 2.61
N CYS A 16 -12.08 -3.11 3.62
CA CYS A 16 -11.62 -1.82 4.11
C CYS A 16 -10.95 -1.02 2.99
N LYS A 17 -10.07 -1.66 2.19
CA LYS A 17 -9.46 -1.01 1.01
C LYS A 17 -10.54 -0.44 0.09
N SER A 18 -11.48 -1.27 -0.37
CA SER A 18 -12.54 -0.85 -1.29
C SER A 18 -13.43 0.29 -0.75
N GLN A 19 -13.73 0.27 0.55
CA GLN A 19 -14.52 1.33 1.19
C GLN A 19 -13.71 2.63 1.30
N PHE A 20 -12.47 2.56 1.76
CA PHE A 20 -11.64 3.75 1.95
C PHE A 20 -11.15 4.35 0.63
N THR A 21 -10.94 3.56 -0.42
CA THR A 21 -10.65 4.09 -1.77
C THR A 21 -11.73 5.08 -2.23
N LYS A 22 -12.99 4.90 -1.82
CA LYS A 22 -14.08 5.85 -2.13
C LYS A 22 -14.22 6.98 -1.11
N VAL A 23 -13.83 6.76 0.14
CA VAL A 23 -14.02 7.72 1.23
C VAL A 23 -12.87 8.74 1.33
N LEU A 24 -11.63 8.29 1.15
CA LEU A 24 -10.43 9.12 1.28
C LEU A 24 -10.36 10.31 0.29
N PRO A 25 -10.89 10.21 -0.95
CA PRO A 25 -10.98 11.36 -1.86
C PRO A 25 -11.75 12.56 -1.31
N TYR A 26 -12.74 12.35 -0.44
CA TYR A 26 -13.44 13.46 0.21
C TYR A 26 -12.56 14.26 1.18
N TYR A 27 -11.41 13.72 1.59
CA TYR A 27 -10.46 14.32 2.52
C TYR A 27 -9.15 14.76 1.83
N GLY A 28 -9.14 14.85 0.49
CA GLY A 28 -7.99 15.33 -0.28
C GLY A 28 -6.88 14.29 -0.51
N PHE A 29 -7.16 13.01 -0.25
CA PHE A 29 -6.25 11.91 -0.58
C PHE A 29 -6.59 11.35 -1.97
N THR A 30 -5.56 10.93 -2.71
CA THR A 30 -5.75 10.27 -4.00
C THR A 30 -6.14 8.80 -3.80
N MET A 31 -6.76 8.19 -4.81
CA MET A 31 -7.26 6.82 -4.70
C MET A 31 -6.16 5.76 -4.69
N ASP A 32 -4.97 6.10 -5.19
CA ASP A 32 -3.75 5.30 -5.15
C ASP A 32 -3.03 5.36 -3.79
N GLN A 33 -3.37 6.31 -2.91
CA GLN A 33 -2.74 6.42 -1.59
C GLN A 33 -3.14 5.32 -0.60
N ILE A 34 -4.13 4.47 -0.94
CA ILE A 34 -4.47 3.28 -0.16
C ILE A 34 -4.02 1.99 -0.84
N VAL A 35 -3.07 1.30 -0.22
CA VAL A 35 -2.40 0.11 -0.75
C VAL A 35 -2.74 -1.12 0.09
N SER A 36 -2.71 -2.31 -0.51
CA SER A 36 -2.90 -3.56 0.23
C SER A 36 -1.61 -3.94 0.95
N VAL A 37 -1.70 -4.37 2.21
CA VAL A 37 -0.54 -4.94 2.92
C VAL A 37 0.06 -6.11 2.14
N HIS A 38 -0.79 -6.94 1.51
CA HIS A 38 -0.31 -8.05 0.68
C HIS A 38 0.57 -7.57 -0.47
N GLN A 39 0.22 -6.44 -1.11
CA GLN A 39 1.02 -5.88 -2.21
C GLN A 39 2.37 -5.36 -1.68
N LEU A 40 2.35 -4.59 -0.59
CA LEU A 40 3.58 -4.09 0.04
C LEU A 40 4.54 -5.19 0.45
N VAL A 41 4.01 -6.31 0.97
CA VAL A 41 4.83 -7.46 1.34
C VAL A 41 5.34 -8.16 0.08
N SER A 42 4.49 -8.40 -0.93
CA SER A 42 4.93 -9.03 -2.19
C SER A 42 6.06 -8.26 -2.89
N ASP A 43 6.00 -6.93 -2.89
CA ASP A 43 7.02 -6.08 -3.52
C ASP A 43 8.33 -6.02 -2.70
N ALA A 44 8.26 -6.24 -1.39
CA ALA A 44 9.40 -6.09 -0.48
C ALA A 44 10.01 -7.42 0.01
N ILE A 45 9.30 -8.53 -0.12
CA ILE A 45 9.74 -9.82 0.39
C ILE A 45 10.80 -10.42 -0.53
N ILE A 46 11.92 -10.83 0.07
CA ILE A 46 13.00 -11.57 -0.60
C ILE A 46 13.04 -12.95 0.05
N LEU A 47 12.79 -13.99 -0.76
CA LEU A 47 12.83 -15.37 -0.28
C LEU A 47 14.23 -15.97 -0.47
N GLU A 48 14.62 -16.86 0.43
CA GLU A 48 15.89 -17.58 0.30
C GLU A 48 15.92 -18.39 -1.00
N GLY A 49 16.95 -18.19 -1.81
CA GLY A 49 17.07 -18.82 -3.13
C GLY A 49 16.35 -18.11 -4.28
N GLN A 50 15.71 -16.96 -4.03
CA GLN A 50 15.22 -16.08 -5.09
C GLN A 50 16.43 -15.41 -5.76
N VAL A 51 16.66 -15.75 -7.03
CA VAL A 51 17.60 -15.03 -7.92
C VAL A 51 16.79 -13.97 -8.64
N ASP A 52 17.12 -12.71 -8.40
CA ASP A 52 16.55 -11.63 -9.20
C ASP A 52 17.15 -11.75 -10.62
N PRO A 53 16.34 -11.86 -11.68
CA PRO A 53 16.86 -11.96 -13.05
C PRO A 53 17.64 -10.72 -13.50
N GLU A 54 17.63 -9.64 -12.71
CA GLU A 54 18.39 -8.41 -12.94
C GLU A 54 19.69 -8.31 -12.12
N ASP A 55 20.02 -9.30 -11.26
CA ASP A 55 21.29 -9.44 -10.51
C ASP A 55 22.29 -10.43 -11.15
#